data_AF-X6LTQ4-F1
#
_entry.id   AF-X6LTQ4-F1
#
_cell.length_a   1.000
_cell.length_b   1.000
_cell.length_c   1.000
_cell.angle_alpha   90.00
_cell.angle_beta   90.00
_cell.angle_gamma   90.00
#
_symmetry.space_group_name_H-M   'P 1'
#
loop_
_entity.id
_entity.type
_entity.pdbx_description
1 polymer ?
#
loop_
_entity_poly.entity_id
_entity_poly.type
_entity_poly.pdbx_seq_one_letter_code
_entity_poly.pdbx_strand_id
1 'polypeptide(L)'
;MDMCCIFNGKIKEHLDESCPLRPLKCRFKEFGRNDILFQSNFEQHLQLKMERHLDLLLSYIGELRKELEYHQTCQEQIEKLRLEKKEQATQIRTLRKKNGKDGFSLITLLKVLK
;
A
#
# COMPACT_ATOMS: atom_id res chain seq x y z
N MET A 1 -41.37 11.86 11.09
CA MET A 1 -41.75 11.36 12.43
C MET A 1 -40.49 11.48 13.26
N ASP A 2 -40.42 12.44 14.18
CA ASP A 2 -39.22 12.67 14.98
C ASP A 2 -39.05 11.52 15.96
N MET A 3 -37.94 10.79 15.83
CA MET A 3 -37.58 9.70 16.75
C MET A 3 -37.11 10.32 18.06
N CYS A 4 -37.94 10.23 19.10
CA CYS A 4 -37.61 10.68 20.45
C CYS A 4 -37.45 9.46 21.38
N CYS A 5 -36.45 9.49 22.25
CA CYS A 5 -36.33 8.51 23.33
C CYS A 5 -37.17 8.97 24.53
N ILE A 6 -38.07 8.12 25.02
CA ILE A 6 -38.94 8.40 26.19
C ILE A 6 -38.44 7.71 27.47
N PHE A 7 -37.20 7.23 27.48
CA PHE A 7 -36.62 6.53 28.63
C PHE A 7 -36.42 7.48 29.82
N ASN A 8 -36.94 7.08 30.99
CA ASN A 8 -36.94 7.90 32.22
C ASN A 8 -36.18 7.21 33.39
N GLY A 9 -35.06 6.54 33.09
CA GLY A 9 -34.24 5.80 34.07
C GLY A 9 -32.75 6.16 34.01
N LYS A 10 -31.88 5.27 34.52
CA LYS A 10 -30.42 5.47 34.46
C LYS A 10 -29.90 5.43 33.01
N ILE A 11 -29.42 6.56 32.51
CA ILE A 11 -29.13 6.76 31.08
C ILE A 11 -27.97 5.90 30.55
N LYS A 12 -27.00 5.56 31.40
CA LYS A 12 -25.74 4.92 30.97
C LYS A 12 -25.96 3.53 30.37
N GLU A 13 -26.65 2.66 31.09
CA GLU A 13 -26.98 1.29 30.63
C GLU A 13 -27.92 1.33 29.42
N HIS A 14 -28.88 2.25 29.42
CA HIS A 14 -29.82 2.42 28.30
C HIS A 14 -29.11 2.83 27.00
N LEU A 15 -28.20 3.80 27.08
CA LEU A 15 -27.42 4.26 25.93
C LEU A 15 -26.56 3.14 25.34
N ASP A 16 -26.04 2.24 26.17
CA ASP A 16 -25.14 1.18 25.72
C ASP A 16 -25.90 -0.04 25.15
N GLU A 17 -27.12 -0.33 25.59
CA GLU A 17 -27.80 -1.59 25.22
C GLU A 17 -29.02 -1.42 24.32
N SER A 18 -29.83 -0.37 24.51
CA SER A 18 -31.20 -0.35 23.99
C SER A 18 -31.66 0.97 23.38
N CYS A 19 -30.87 2.05 23.51
CA CYS A 19 -31.29 3.36 23.05
C CYS A 19 -31.39 3.43 21.51
N PRO A 20 -32.56 3.79 20.94
CA PRO A 20 -32.70 3.98 19.50
C PRO A 20 -31.86 5.15 18.95
N LEU A 21 -31.46 6.08 19.83
CA LEU A 21 -30.57 7.21 19.53
C LEU A 21 -29.10 6.92 19.86
N ARG A 22 -28.75 5.67 20.20
CA ARG A 22 -27.35 5.28 20.38
C ARG A 22 -26.60 5.50 19.06
N PRO A 23 -25.54 6.33 19.04
CA PRO A 23 -24.75 6.54 17.84
C PRO A 23 -23.97 5.27 17.48
N LEU A 24 -23.99 4.92 16.20
CA LEU A 24 -23.24 3.82 15.63
C LEU A 24 -22.27 4.34 14.58
N LYS A 25 -21.15 3.62 14.42
CA LYS A 25 -20.21 3.85 13.31
C LYS A 25 -20.65 2.99 12.12
N CYS A 26 -20.66 3.58 10.93
CA CYS A 26 -20.77 2.81 9.70
C CYS A 26 -19.57 1.86 9.59
N ARG A 27 -19.80 0.59 9.23
CA ARG A 27 -18.72 -0.38 8.99
C ARG A 27 -17.82 0.02 7.82
N PHE A 28 -18.32 0.85 6.91
CA PHE A 28 -17.58 1.36 5.77
C PHE A 28 -16.82 2.68 6.06
N LYS A 29 -16.72 3.07 7.33
CA LYS A 29 -16.04 4.30 7.72
C LYS A 29 -14.58 4.33 7.31
N GLU A 30 -13.89 3.20 7.42
CA GLU A 30 -12.47 3.07 7.10
C GLU A 30 -12.16 3.31 5.62
N PHE A 31 -13.17 3.17 4.75
CA PHE A 31 -13.06 3.43 3.32
C PHE A 31 -13.49 4.87 2.95
N GLY A 32 -13.76 5.75 3.92
CA GLY A 32 -14.00 7.18 3.70
C GLY A 32 -15.40 7.71 4.04
N ARG A 33 -16.27 6.92 4.69
CA ARG A 33 -17.65 7.36 5.04
C ARG A 33 -17.74 7.87 6.48
N ASN A 34 -18.19 9.11 6.66
CA ASN A 34 -18.40 9.73 7.99
C ASN A 34 -19.87 9.96 8.33
N ASP A 35 -20.78 9.18 7.76
CA ASP A 35 -22.21 9.26 8.10
C ASP A 35 -22.43 8.99 9.60
N ILE A 36 -23.18 9.86 10.26
CA ILE A 36 -23.64 9.66 11.63
C ILE A 36 -24.84 8.72 11.58
N LEU A 37 -24.71 7.56 12.22
CA LEU A 37 -25.77 6.55 12.27
C LEU A 37 -26.29 6.41 13.69
N PHE A 38 -27.55 5.99 13.80
CA PHE A 38 -28.17 5.65 15.07
C PHE A 38 -28.72 4.23 14.99
N GLN A 39 -28.89 3.58 16.14
CA GLN A 39 -29.47 2.25 16.22
C GLN A 39 -30.81 2.15 15.46
N SER A 40 -31.64 3.19 15.55
CA SER A 40 -32.96 3.26 14.90
C SER A 40 -32.94 3.30 13.37
N ASN A 41 -31.90 3.90 12.75
CA ASN A 41 -31.84 4.09 11.30
C ASN A 41 -30.76 3.22 10.63
N PHE A 42 -30.11 2.34 11.40
CA PHE A 42 -28.98 1.54 10.93
C PHE A 42 -29.34 0.64 9.75
N GLU A 43 -30.42 -0.14 9.87
CA GLU A 43 -30.86 -1.06 8.80
C GLU A 43 -31.29 -0.31 7.54
N GLN A 44 -32.05 0.78 7.71
CA GLN A 44 -32.47 1.64 6.61
C GLN A 44 -31.26 2.29 5.91
N HIS A 45 -30.25 2.72 6.68
CA HIS A 45 -29.00 3.22 6.13
C HIS A 45 -28.29 2.14 5.31
N LEU A 46 -28.18 0.92 5.83
CA LEU A 46 -27.53 -0.18 5.11
C LEU A 46 -28.23 -0.48 3.79
N GLN A 47 -29.57 -0.54 3.79
CA GLN A 47 -30.34 -0.84 2.58
C GLN A 47 -30.26 0.30 1.55
N LEU A 48 -30.51 1.55 1.98
CA LEU A 48 -30.52 2.70 1.06
C LEU A 48 -29.13 3.07 0.53
N LYS A 49 -28.07 2.74 1.26
CA LYS A 49 -26.70 3.13 0.91
C LYS A 49 -25.84 1.97 0.43
N MET A 50 -26.41 0.77 0.26
CA MET A 50 -25.67 -0.44 -0.11
C MET A 50 -24.87 -0.24 -1.42
N GLU A 51 -25.51 0.29 -2.46
CA GLU A 51 -24.87 0.56 -3.75
C GLU A 51 -23.62 1.44 -3.57
N ARG A 52 -23.75 2.54 -2.84
CA ARG A 52 -22.61 3.42 -2.54
C ARG A 52 -21.53 2.75 -1.71
N HIS A 53 -21.88 1.81 -0.83
CA HIS A 53 -20.89 1.02 -0.09
C HIS A 53 -20.11 0.08 -1.01
N LEU A 54 -20.79 -0.53 -1.99
CA LEU A 54 -20.16 -1.36 -3.01
C LEU A 54 -19.23 -0.54 -3.91
N ASP A 55 -19.66 0.64 -4.35
CA ASP A 55 -18.82 1.55 -5.17
C ASP A 55 -17.53 1.94 -4.45
N LEU A 56 -17.64 2.19 -3.14
CA LEU A 56 -16.50 2.53 -2.29
C LEU A 56 -15.51 1.36 -2.17
N LEU A 57 -16.03 0.13 -1.98
CA LEU A 57 -15.21 -1.08 -1.97
C LEU A 57 -14.53 -1.33 -3.31
N LEU A 58 -15.26 -1.15 -4.42
CA LEU A 58 -14.71 -1.30 -5.76
C LEU A 58 -13.60 -0.28 -6.04
N SER A 59 -13.79 0.96 -5.60
CA SER A 59 -12.78 2.02 -5.71
C SER A 59 -11.52 1.64 -4.93
N TYR A 60 -11.68 1.20 -3.67
CA TYR A 60 -10.56 0.77 -2.83
C TYR A 60 -9.82 -0.45 -3.41
N ILE A 61 -10.55 -1.45 -3.92
CA ILE A 61 -9.94 -2.58 -4.64
C ILE A 61 -9.17 -2.09 -5.87
N GLY A 62 -9.71 -1.11 -6.60
CA GLY A 62 -9.02 -0.49 -7.74
C GLY A 62 -7.71 0.19 -7.34
N GLU A 63 -7.67 0.89 -6.21
CA GLU A 63 -6.45 1.49 -5.67
C GLU A 63 -5.42 0.44 -5.26
N LEU A 64 -5.85 -0.60 -4.52
CA LEU A 64 -4.97 -1.70 -4.14
C LEU A 64 -4.35 -2.41 -5.35
N ARG A 65 -5.14 -2.60 -6.43
CA ARG A 65 -4.62 -3.20 -7.67
C ARG A 65 -3.54 -2.33 -8.32
N LYS A 66 -3.74 -1.01 -8.38
CA LYS A 66 -2.74 -0.08 -8.91
C LYS A 66 -1.45 -0.11 -8.08
N GLU A 67 -1.57 -0.17 -6.76
CA GLU A 67 -0.42 -0.25 -5.86
C GLU A 67 0.36 -1.57 -6.07
N LEU A 68 -0.34 -2.69 -6.22
CA LEU A 68 0.29 -3.98 -6.54
C LEU A 68 1.02 -3.97 -7.89
N GLU A 69 0.38 -3.43 -8.94
CA GLU A 69 0.98 -3.30 -10.27
C GLU A 69 2.23 -2.40 -10.24
N TYR A 70 2.18 -1.31 -9.46
CA TYR A 70 3.34 -0.45 -9.22
C TYR A 70 4.49 -1.20 -8.52
N HIS A 71 4.18 -1.95 -7.45
CA HIS A 71 5.18 -2.75 -6.75
C HIS A 71 5.85 -3.81 -7.64
N GLN A 72 5.08 -4.48 -8.51
CA GLN A 72 5.61 -5.43 -9.49
C GLN A 72 6.56 -4.74 -10.46
N THR A 73 6.16 -3.58 -11.00
CA THR A 73 7.00 -2.79 -11.90
C THR A 73 8.32 -2.37 -11.23
N CYS A 74 8.26 -1.94 -9.97
CA CYS A 74 9.47 -1.60 -9.21
C CYS A 74 10.38 -2.82 -9.00
N GLN A 75 9.81 -4.00 -8.73
CA GLN A 75 10.59 -5.24 -8.58
C GLN A 75 11.34 -5.59 -9.87
N GLU A 76 10.68 -5.51 -11.02
CA GLU A 76 11.30 -5.75 -12.33
C GLU A 76 12.46 -4.79 -12.59
N GLN A 77 12.28 -3.49 -12.30
CA GLN A 77 13.34 -2.49 -12.44
C GLN A 77 14.52 -2.76 -11.51
N ILE A 78 14.26 -3.17 -10.27
CA ILE A 78 15.33 -3.53 -9.31
C ILE A 78 16.14 -4.72 -9.82
N GLU A 79 15.48 -5.77 -10.33
CA GLU A 79 16.18 -6.94 -10.88
C GLU A 79 17.00 -6.59 -12.13
N LYS A 80 16.47 -5.74 -13.01
CA LYS A 80 17.23 -5.24 -14.16
C LYS A 80 18.50 -4.50 -13.72
N LEU A 81 18.38 -3.57 -12.78
CA LEU A 81 19.52 -2.81 -12.24
C LEU A 81 20.54 -3.74 -11.54
N ARG A 82 20.07 -4.80 -10.87
CA ARG A 82 20.96 -5.81 -10.27
C ARG A 82 21.77 -6.57 -11.32
N LEU A 83 21.17 -6.89 -12.46
CA LEU A 83 21.85 -7.56 -13.57
C LEU A 83 22.89 -6.63 -14.22
N GLU A 84 22.51 -5.39 -14.56
CA GLU A 84 23.41 -4.39 -15.12
C GLU A 84 24.62 -4.14 -14.21
N LYS A 85 24.40 -4.04 -12.90
CA LYS A 85 25.47 -3.90 -11.90
C LYS A 85 26.45 -5.10 -11.94
N LYS A 86 25.94 -6.32 -12.09
CA LYS A 86 26.78 -7.54 -12.18
C LYS A 86 27.60 -7.55 -13.48
N GLU A 87 27.00 -7.14 -14.59
CA GLU A 87 27.69 -7.02 -15.88
C GLU A 87 28.81 -5.99 -15.82
N GLN A 88 28.52 -4.79 -15.32
CA GLN A 88 29.52 -3.73 -15.13
C GLN A 88 30.66 -4.17 -14.22
N ALA A 89 30.35 -4.85 -13.10
CA ALA A 89 31.39 -5.38 -12.20
C ALA A 89 32.28 -6.42 -12.92
N THR A 90 31.70 -7.24 -13.78
CA THR A 90 32.44 -8.22 -14.59
C THR A 90 33.34 -7.52 -15.61
N GLN A 91 32.82 -6.53 -16.33
CA GLN A 91 33.58 -5.73 -17.29
C GLN A 91 34.77 -5.03 -16.61
N ILE A 92 34.57 -4.36 -15.47
CA ILE A 92 35.64 -3.73 -14.68
C ILE A 92 36.72 -4.75 -14.31
N ARG A 93 36.33 -5.95 -13.88
CA ARG A 93 37.28 -7.02 -13.53
C ARG A 93 38.12 -7.46 -14.72
N THR A 94 37.52 -7.57 -15.90
CA THR A 94 38.25 -7.95 -17.12
C THR A 94 39.22 -6.87 -17.58
N LEU A 95 38.83 -5.60 -17.54
CA LEU A 95 39.69 -4.46 -17.88
C LEU A 95 40.90 -4.37 -16.94
N ARG A 96 40.69 -4.52 -15.62
CA ARG A 96 41.78 -4.56 -14.63
C ARG A 96 42.80 -5.67 -14.93
N LYS A 97 42.33 -6.85 -15.33
CA LYS A 97 43.22 -7.97 -15.69
C LYS A 97 44.03 -7.70 -16.97
N LYS A 98 43.43 -7.07 -17.98
CA LYS A 98 44.13 -6.69 -19.23
C LYS A 98 45.24 -5.67 -18.93
N ASN A 99 44.90 -4.57 -18.25
CA ASN A 99 45.86 -3.53 -17.89
C ASN A 99 47.04 -4.06 -17.04
N GLY A 100 46.78 -5.03 -16.15
CA GLY A 100 47.84 -5.68 -15.37
C GLY A 100 48.79 -6.54 -16.21
N LYS A 101 48.29 -7.24 -17.25
CA LYS A 101 49.10 -8.03 -18.17
C LYS A 101 49.93 -7.14 -19.11
N ASP A 102 49.32 -6.10 -19.64
CA ASP A 102 49.97 -5.17 -20.57
C ASP A 102 51.06 -4.36 -19.86
N GLY A 103 50.80 -3.92 -18.63
CA GLY A 103 51.80 -3.27 -17.77
C GLY A 103 52.97 -4.19 -17.42
N PHE A 104 52.72 -5.46 -17.10
CA PHE A 104 53.77 -6.44 -16.84
C PHE A 104 54.63 -6.72 -18.09
N SER A 105 53.99 -6.81 -19.26
CA SER A 105 54.69 -6.99 -20.54
C SER A 105 55.60 -5.81 -20.88
N LEU A 106 55.13 -4.57 -20.72
CA LEU A 106 55.93 -3.36 -20.92
C LEU A 106 57.14 -3.27 -19.98
N ILE A 107 56.95 -3.58 -18.69
CA ILE A 107 58.05 -3.61 -17.71
C ILE A 107 59.10 -4.67 -18.10
N THR A 108 58.64 -5.82 -18.61
CA THR A 108 59.53 -6.89 -19.05
C THR A 108 60.34 -6.47 -20.28
N LEU A 109 59.70 -5.84 -21.29
CA LEU A 109 60.39 -5.32 -22.48
C LEU A 109 61.42 -4.23 -22.14
N LEU A 110 61.09 -3.32 -21.22
CA LEU A 110 62.01 -2.27 -20.75
C LEU A 110 63.26 -2.81 -20.05
N LYS A 111 63.19 -4.02 -19.46
CA LYS A 111 64.34 -4.67 -18.81
C LYS A 111 65.29 -5.35 -19.80
N VAL A 112 64.83 -5.68 -21.01
CA VAL A 112 65.64 -6.34 -22.05
C VAL A 112 66.42 -5.33 -22.91
N LEU A 113 65.99 -4.06 -22.91
CA LEU A 113 66.61 -2.97 -23.66
C LEU A 113 67.69 -2.19 -22.88
N LYS A 114 68.03 -2.60 -21.66
CA LYS A 114 69.14 -2.07 -20.84
C LYS A 114 70.24 -3.12 -20.73
#